data_AF-A0A1A6GV88-F1
#
_entry.id   AF-A0A1A6GV88-F1
#
_cell.length_a   1.000
_cell.length_b   1.000
_cell.length_c   1.000
_cell.angle_alpha   90.00
_cell.angle_beta   90.00
_cell.angle_gamma   90.00
#
_symmetry.space_group_name_H-M   'P 1'
#
loop_
_entity.id
_entity.type
_entity.pdbx_description
1 polymer ?
#
loop_
_entity_poly.entity_id
_entity_poly.type
_entity_poly.pdbx_seq_one_letter_code
_entity_poly.pdbx_strand_id
1 'polypeptide(L)'
;MDEYKEIFYRRNTDAAKIVKQIKSVGQPLCLDVGENNQGGKPLILYTCHGLGGNQYFEYSAQREIRHNIQKELCLHATQGVVQLKACVYKGHRTIAPGEQIWEIQQVTGCS
;
A
#
# COMPACT_ATOMS: atom_id res chain seq x y z
N MET A 1 9.88 -0.55 -13.53
CA MET A 1 9.65 -1.02 -12.15
C MET A 1 11.01 -1.14 -11.52
N ASP A 2 11.33 -0.29 -10.53
CA ASP A 2 12.70 -0.16 -10.02
C ASP A 2 13.13 -1.44 -9.31
N GLU A 3 14.10 -2.17 -9.88
CA GLU A 3 14.67 -3.41 -9.30
C GLU A 3 15.15 -3.23 -7.85
N TYR A 4 15.53 -2.00 -7.51
CA TYR A 4 15.99 -1.61 -6.18
C TYR A 4 14.92 -1.80 -5.10
N LYS A 5 13.63 -1.74 -5.44
CA LYS A 5 12.53 -1.93 -4.48
C LYS A 5 12.44 -3.38 -4.03
N GLU A 6 12.52 -4.36 -4.95
CA GLU A 6 12.54 -5.78 -4.57
C GLU A 6 13.74 -6.12 -3.68
N ILE A 7 14.92 -5.56 -3.98
CA ILE A 7 16.11 -5.75 -3.15
C ILE A 7 15.90 -5.15 -1.75
N PHE A 8 15.29 -3.96 -1.66
CA PHE A 8 14.97 -3.32 -0.39
C PHE A 8 13.97 -4.15 0.44
N TYR A 9 12.88 -4.63 -0.18
CA TYR A 9 11.91 -5.52 0.46
C TYR A 9 12.55 -6.83 0.90
N ARG A 10 13.36 -7.47 0.05
CA ARG A 10 14.05 -8.71 0.40
C ARG A 10 14.98 -8.55 1.61
N ARG A 11 15.57 -7.36 1.79
CA ARG A 11 16.40 -7.02 2.95
C ARG A 11 15.59 -6.64 4.19
N ASN A 12 14.35 -6.17 4.02
CA ASN A 12 13.43 -5.84 5.12
C ASN A 12 12.27 -6.85 5.13
N THR A 13 12.51 -8.00 5.78
CA THR A 13 11.57 -9.13 5.80
C THR A 13 10.20 -8.79 6.38
N ASP A 14 10.11 -7.78 7.24
CA ASP A 14 8.84 -7.32 7.81
C ASP A 14 8.06 -6.51 6.76
N ALA A 15 8.74 -5.61 6.03
CA ALA A 15 8.17 -4.92 4.88
C ALA A 15 7.84 -5.89 3.72
N ALA A 16 8.59 -6.97 3.50
CA ALA A 16 8.25 -7.97 2.49
C ALA A 16 7.03 -8.84 2.84
N LYS A 17 6.80 -9.08 4.15
CA LYS A 17 5.66 -9.89 4.62
C LYS A 17 4.33 -9.14 4.57
N ILE A 18 4.34 -7.82 4.72
CA ILE A 18 3.11 -7.02 4.84
C ILE A 18 2.48 -6.70 3.47
N VAL A 19 3.24 -6.76 2.37
CA VAL A 19 2.87 -6.00 1.17
C VAL A 19 3.05 -6.80 -0.10
N LYS A 20 2.37 -7.95 -0.14
CA LYS A 20 1.82 -8.45 -1.41
C LYS A 20 0.33 -8.25 -1.48
N GLN A 21 -0.36 -8.33 -0.33
CA GLN A 21 -1.79 -8.09 -0.14
C GLN A 21 -2.02 -7.66 1.32
N ILE A 22 -2.92 -6.69 1.54
CA ILE A 22 -3.31 -6.27 2.90
C ILE A 22 -4.62 -6.98 3.24
N LYS A 23 -4.56 -7.97 4.14
CA LYS A 23 -5.71 -8.80 4.52
C LYS A 23 -6.42 -8.24 5.76
N SER A 24 -7.75 -8.23 5.73
CA SER A 24 -8.59 -7.90 6.88
C SER A 24 -8.51 -8.99 7.95
N VAL A 25 -8.40 -8.61 9.23
CA VAL A 25 -8.41 -9.57 10.34
C VAL A 25 -9.82 -10.16 10.49
N GLY A 26 -9.92 -11.48 10.57
CA GLY A 26 -11.20 -12.18 10.73
C GLY A 26 -12.02 -12.37 9.46
N GLN A 27 -11.58 -11.85 8.31
CA GLN A 27 -12.24 -12.05 7.01
C GLN A 27 -11.23 -12.43 5.92
N PRO A 28 -11.58 -13.29 4.95
CA PRO A 28 -10.71 -13.63 3.82
C PRO A 28 -10.70 -12.54 2.72
N LEU A 29 -10.82 -11.27 3.12
CA LEU A 29 -10.84 -10.12 2.22
C LEU A 29 -9.53 -9.36 2.26
N CYS A 30 -9.11 -8.86 1.12
CA CYS A 30 -7.91 -8.07 0.90
C CYS A 30 -8.28 -6.67 0.42
N LEU A 31 -7.47 -5.68 0.80
CA LEU A 31 -7.52 -4.36 0.20
C LEU A 31 -7.25 -4.50 -1.30
N ASP A 32 -8.06 -3.81 -2.09
CA ASP A 32 -8.05 -3.89 -3.54
C ASP A 32 -8.34 -2.49 -4.10
N VAL A 33 -7.58 -2.07 -5.11
CA VAL A 33 -7.76 -0.74 -5.70
C VAL A 33 -9.03 -0.62 -6.55
N GLY A 34 -9.67 -1.73 -6.88
CA GLY A 34 -10.84 -1.80 -7.77
C GLY A 34 -10.49 -1.58 -9.24
N GLU A 35 -11.46 -1.79 -10.11
CA GLU A 35 -11.25 -1.64 -11.55
C GLU A 35 -11.01 -0.19 -11.96
N ASN A 36 -10.02 0.02 -12.83
CA ASN A 36 -9.72 1.31 -13.45
C ASN A 36 -9.53 2.45 -12.43
N ASN A 37 -8.88 2.16 -11.30
CA ASN A 37 -8.51 3.17 -10.31
C ASN A 37 -7.15 3.79 -10.68
N GLN A 38 -7.22 4.95 -11.34
CA GLN A 38 -6.04 5.73 -11.72
C GLN A 38 -5.68 6.82 -10.68
N GLY A 39 -6.26 6.74 -9.48
CA GLY A 39 -6.22 7.76 -8.43
C GLY A 39 -7.56 8.48 -8.25
N GLY A 40 -7.80 8.97 -7.03
CA GLY A 40 -8.99 9.74 -6.63
C GLY A 40 -10.24 8.90 -6.33
N LYS A 41 -10.23 7.59 -6.64
CA LYS A 41 -11.32 6.67 -6.29
C LYS A 41 -11.04 5.97 -4.96
N PRO A 42 -12.09 5.65 -4.18
CA PRO A 42 -11.97 4.84 -2.97
C PRO A 42 -11.46 3.44 -3.29
N LEU A 43 -10.79 2.83 -2.31
CA LEU A 43 -10.42 1.42 -2.35
C LEU A 43 -11.59 0.55 -1.87
N ILE A 44 -11.54 -0.73 -2.19
CA ILE A 44 -12.53 -1.72 -1.77
C ILE A 44 -11.86 -2.86 -0.98
N LEU A 45 -12.69 -3.66 -0.32
CA LEU A 45 -12.31 -4.99 0.16
C LEU A 45 -12.83 -6.02 -0.84
N TYR A 46 -11.96 -6.91 -1.30
CA TYR A 46 -12.31 -7.97 -2.25
C TYR A 46 -11.72 -9.31 -1.83
N THR A 47 -12.25 -10.41 -2.33
CA THR A 47 -11.73 -11.75 -2.04
C THR A 47 -10.24 -11.82 -2.34
N CYS A 48 -9.43 -12.23 -1.36
CA CYS A 48 -7.99 -12.41 -1.56
C CYS A 48 -7.73 -13.50 -2.59
N HIS A 49 -7.04 -13.20 -3.70
CA HIS A 49 -6.76 -14.16 -4.77
C HIS A 49 -5.27 -14.46 -5.00
N GLY A 50 -4.36 -13.75 -4.32
CA GLY A 50 -2.90 -14.03 -4.38
C GLY A 50 -2.19 -13.69 -5.70
N LEU A 51 -2.87 -13.09 -6.67
CA LEU A 51 -2.32 -12.84 -8.03
C LEU A 51 -1.59 -11.49 -8.17
N GLY A 52 -1.50 -10.70 -7.11
CA GLY A 52 -1.04 -9.31 -7.19
C GLY A 52 -2.07 -8.42 -7.89
N GLY A 53 -1.66 -7.69 -8.94
CA GLY A 53 -2.56 -6.81 -9.69
C GLY A 53 -3.18 -5.75 -8.79
N ASN A 54 -4.51 -5.64 -8.79
CA ASN A 54 -5.21 -4.65 -7.98
C ASN A 54 -5.02 -4.83 -6.45
N GLN A 55 -4.59 -6.01 -6.00
CA GLN A 55 -4.30 -6.31 -4.59
C GLN A 55 -2.82 -6.13 -4.24
N TYR A 56 -1.99 -5.75 -5.21
CA TYR A 56 -0.57 -5.50 -4.99
C TYR A 56 -0.36 -4.13 -4.34
N PHE A 57 0.30 -4.14 -3.18
CA PHE A 57 0.75 -2.94 -2.50
C PHE A 57 2.23 -3.09 -2.13
N GLU A 58 2.87 -1.99 -1.77
CA GLU A 58 4.28 -1.89 -1.40
C GLU A 58 4.43 -0.98 -0.18
N TYR A 59 5.30 -1.29 0.79
CA TYR A 59 5.56 -0.41 1.94
C TYR A 59 6.96 0.21 1.90
N SER A 60 7.04 1.50 1.59
CA SER A 60 8.31 2.18 1.34
C SER A 60 9.11 2.44 2.62
N ALA A 61 10.40 2.73 2.47
CA ALA A 61 11.26 3.22 3.57
C ALA A 61 10.75 4.55 4.18
N GLN A 62 10.00 5.33 3.39
CA GLN A 62 9.35 6.57 3.81
C GLN A 62 7.99 6.31 4.47
N ARG A 63 7.67 5.04 4.76
CA ARG A 63 6.45 4.59 5.43
C ARG A 63 5.19 4.85 4.60
N GLU A 64 5.28 4.81 3.28
CA GLU A 64 4.10 4.93 2.40
C GLU A 64 3.61 3.55 1.98
N ILE A 65 2.29 3.39 1.85
CA ILE A 65 1.68 2.23 1.21
C ILE A 65 1.43 2.58 -0.27
N ARG A 66 2.17 1.96 -1.18
CA ARG A 66 2.19 2.28 -2.61
C ARG A 66 1.46 1.22 -3.42
N HIS A 67 0.67 1.64 -4.40
CA HIS A 67 0.20 0.79 -5.49
C HIS A 67 0.89 1.26 -6.77
N ASN A 68 1.94 0.55 -7.18
CA ASN A 68 2.91 1.04 -8.17
C ASN A 68 3.00 0.14 -9.42
N ILE A 69 1.86 -0.16 -10.06
CA ILE A 69 1.82 -0.95 -11.30
C ILE A 69 1.90 -0.05 -12.54
N GLN A 70 0.86 0.75 -12.79
CA GLN A 70 0.78 1.65 -13.95
C GLN A 70 1.24 3.08 -13.64
N LYS A 71 0.90 3.54 -12.43
CA LYS A 71 1.26 4.85 -11.89
C LYS A 71 1.76 4.64 -10.47
N GLU A 72 2.65 5.51 -10.03
CA GLU A 72 3.12 5.49 -8.65
C GLU A 72 2.13 6.21 -7.74
N LEU A 73 1.16 5.44 -7.26
CA LEU A 73 0.10 5.90 -6.37
C LEU A 73 0.37 5.49 -4.93
N CYS A 74 -0.02 6.33 -3.99
CA CYS A 74 0.11 6.15 -2.56
C CYS A 74 -1.27 6.18 -1.92
N LEU A 75 -1.47 5.29 -0.94
CA LEU A 75 -2.58 5.34 -0.03
C LEU A 75 -2.54 6.68 0.71
N HIS A 76 -3.65 7.40 0.68
CA HIS A 76 -3.75 8.77 1.14
C HIS A 76 -4.97 8.92 2.05
N ALA A 77 -4.71 9.29 3.30
CA ALA A 77 -5.73 9.60 4.28
C ALA A 77 -6.57 10.80 3.82
N THR A 78 -7.89 10.70 4.00
CA THR A 78 -8.83 11.80 3.75
C THR A 78 -9.78 11.91 4.94
N GLN A 79 -10.63 12.95 4.98
CA GLN A 79 -11.69 13.08 5.99
C GLN A 79 -12.81 12.03 5.87
N GLY A 80 -12.71 11.08 4.92
CA GLY A 80 -13.65 9.98 4.76
C GLY A 80 -12.95 8.69 4.36
N VAL A 81 -13.33 8.14 3.22
CA VAL A 81 -12.73 6.90 2.70
C VAL A 81 -11.31 7.14 2.22
N VAL A 82 -10.42 6.21 2.56
CA VAL A 82 -9.04 6.24 2.07
C VAL A 82 -9.02 6.13 0.55
N GLN A 83 -8.14 6.89 -0.08
CA GLN A 83 -8.02 6.97 -1.54
C GLN A 83 -6.59 6.67 -1.98
N LEU A 84 -6.42 6.38 -3.27
CA LEU A 84 -5.12 6.49 -3.92
C LEU A 84 -4.94 7.89 -4.49
N LYS A 85 -3.79 8.51 -4.23
CA LYS A 85 -3.33 9.72 -4.93
C LYS A 85 -1.93 9.50 -5.46
N ALA A 86 -1.46 10.35 -6.37
CA ALA A 86 -0.05 10.32 -6.77
C ALA A 86 0.84 10.41 -5.52
N CYS A 87 1.85 9.53 -5.42
CA CYS A 87 2.84 9.66 -4.35
C CYS A 87 3.55 11.00 -4.49
N VAL A 88 3.61 11.76 -3.40
CA VAL A 88 4.30 13.05 -3.38
C VAL A 88 5.81 12.85 -3.26
N TYR A 89 6.25 11.85 -2.49
CA TYR A 89 7.68 11.53 -2.40
C TYR A 89 8.17 10.85 -3.69
N LYS A 90 9.08 11.55 -4.38
CA LYS A 90 9.75 11.15 -5.62
C LYS A 90 11.28 11.07 -5.48
N GLY A 91 11.81 11.07 -4.25
CA GLY A 91 13.23 11.17 -3.97
C GLY A 91 13.69 12.62 -3.75
N HIS A 92 14.99 12.89 -3.94
CA HIS A 92 15.68 14.18 -3.74
C HIS A 92 14.78 15.42 -3.56
N ARG A 93 14.89 16.08 -2.39
CA ARG A 93 14.17 17.33 -2.01
C ARG A 93 12.64 17.23 -1.88
N THR A 94 12.02 16.09 -2.17
CA THR A 94 10.59 15.88 -1.88
C THR A 94 10.40 15.18 -0.53
N ILE A 95 9.26 15.41 0.11
CA ILE A 95 8.92 14.86 1.43
C ILE A 95 7.55 14.21 1.32
N ALA A 96 7.39 13.01 1.88
CA ALA A 96 6.09 12.37 1.97
C ALA A 96 5.19 13.17 2.93
N PRO A 97 3.98 13.58 2.52
CA PRO A 97 3.07 14.31 3.39
C PRO A 97 2.51 13.36 4.45
N GLY A 98 2.06 13.91 5.58
CA GLY A 98 1.54 13.13 6.71
C GLY A 98 0.40 12.19 6.30
N GLU A 99 -0.43 12.60 5.35
CA GLU A 99 -1.55 11.81 4.83
C GLU A 99 -1.12 10.59 4.03
N GLN A 100 0.15 10.51 3.58
CA GLN A 100 0.71 9.36 2.88
C GLN A 100 1.69 8.54 3.74
N ILE A 101 1.87 8.91 5.02
CA ILE A 101 2.70 8.19 5.97
C ILE A 101 1.81 7.27 6.81
N TRP A 102 2.17 6.00 6.89
CA TRP A 102 1.43 4.94 7.56
C TRP A 102 2.34 4.18 8.52
N GLU A 103 1.88 3.96 9.74
CA GLU A 103 2.56 3.10 10.69
C GLU A 103 1.81 1.76 10.78
N ILE A 104 2.50 0.67 10.48
CA ILE A 104 1.94 -0.67 10.60
C ILE A 104 2.25 -1.19 11.99
N GLN A 105 1.22 -1.37 12.79
CA GLN A 105 1.34 -1.90 14.15
C GLN A 105 1.12 -3.41 14.14
N GLN A 106 1.91 -4.13 14.94
CA GLN A 106 1.63 -5.53 15.24
C GLN A 106 0.40 -5.57 16.13
N VAL A 107 -0.67 -6.24 15.66
CA VAL A 107 -1.81 -6.52 16.51
C VAL A 107 -1.40 -7.67 17.43
N THR A 108 -0.92 -7.34 18.64
CA THR A 108 -0.86 -8.32 19.73
C THR A 108 -2.29 -8.69 20.08
N GLY A 109 -2.61 -9.98 20.00
CA GLY A 109 -3.97 -10.48 19.78
C GLY A 109 -5.06 -9.91 20.70
N CYS A 110 -6.27 -9.81 20.16
CA CYS A 110 -7.47 -9.82 20.99
C CYS A 110 -7.46 -11.11 21.81
N SER A 111 -7.24 -10.99 23.12
CA SER A 111 -7.66 -11.96 24.12
C SER A 111 -9.18 -11.99 24.21
#